data_AF-A0A6J4P6F3-F1
#
_entry.id   AF-A0A6J4P6F3-F1
#
_cell.length_a   1.000
_cell.length_b   1.000
_cell.length_c   1.000
_cell.angle_alpha   90.00
_cell.angle_beta   90.00
_cell.angle_gamma   90.00
#
_symmetry.space_group_name_H-M   'P 1'
#
loop_
_entity.id
_entity.type
_entity.pdbx_description
1 polymer ?
#
loop_
_entity_poly.entity_id
_entity_poly.type
_entity_poly.pdbx_seq_one_letter_code
_entity_poly.pdbx_strand_id
1 'polypeptide(L)'
;DQAAKSPVAPGDPYPYDGGTGSVNMKSSTAVEGPSTTHLTVSDKWGNIVSYTFTIEQTGGSAITVPGHGFILNNELTDFEPVPGLANSPDGGKRPRSSMSPTIVTDDKGPILALGSPGGSTIITTVAQILVNDLDFGMTLPQAIAAPRASQRNTATTSAEPAFLSTPEAQLLQAQHGHSFTSTPELGAATGIAFLPGGTVQAAAEPVRRGGGSALVENPVP
;
A
#
# COMPACT_ATOMS: atom_id res chain seq x y z
N ASP A 1 -21.57 27.86 12.07
CA ASP A 1 -21.48 26.44 11.68
C ASP A 1 -22.71 25.97 10.93
N GLN A 2 -22.82 26.33 9.66
CA GLN A 2 -23.79 25.71 8.75
C GLN A 2 -23.03 25.19 7.53
N ALA A 3 -23.27 23.93 7.19
CA ALA A 3 -22.76 23.35 5.95
C ALA A 3 -23.38 24.09 4.75
N ALA A 4 -22.58 24.27 3.69
CA ALA A 4 -23.06 24.86 2.45
C ALA A 4 -24.17 24.00 1.83
N LYS A 5 -25.23 24.64 1.31
CA LYS A 5 -26.32 23.93 0.64
C LYS A 5 -25.89 23.48 -0.74
N SER A 6 -25.98 22.18 -0.99
CA SER A 6 -25.74 21.59 -2.32
C SER A 6 -26.72 22.13 -3.38
N PRO A 7 -26.28 22.24 -4.65
CA PRO A 7 -24.94 21.92 -5.14
C PRO A 7 -23.95 23.06 -4.84
N VAL A 8 -22.78 22.70 -4.31
CA VAL A 8 -21.67 23.65 -4.10
C VAL A 8 -20.72 23.49 -5.27
N ALA A 9 -20.40 24.59 -5.95
CA ALA A 9 -19.40 24.56 -7.02
C ALA A 9 -18.03 24.14 -6.45
N PRO A 10 -17.20 23.40 -7.21
CA PRO A 10 -15.82 23.14 -6.80
C PRO A 10 -15.11 24.48 -6.55
N GLY A 11 -14.27 24.54 -5.52
CA GLY A 11 -13.45 25.72 -5.24
C GLY A 11 -12.44 25.97 -6.35
N ASP A 12 -12.08 27.24 -6.54
CA ASP A 12 -11.00 27.66 -7.44
C ASP A 12 -9.67 27.68 -6.66
N PRO A 13 -8.69 26.81 -6.97
CA PRO A 13 -7.41 26.77 -6.27
C PRO A 13 -6.40 27.82 -6.77
N TYR A 14 -6.62 28.43 -7.95
CA TYR A 14 -5.68 29.34 -8.61
C TYR A 14 -5.48 30.74 -7.96
N PRO A 15 -6.37 31.27 -7.09
CA PRO A 15 -6.13 32.54 -6.40
C PRO A 15 -4.87 32.55 -5.52
N TYR A 16 -4.33 31.39 -5.17
CA TYR A 16 -3.13 31.24 -4.33
C TYR A 16 -1.82 31.08 -5.12
N ASP A 17 -1.89 30.96 -6.45
CA ASP A 17 -0.70 30.84 -7.33
C ASP A 17 0.08 32.18 -7.49
N GLY A 18 -0.47 33.30 -7.02
CA GLY A 18 0.11 34.65 -7.18
C GLY A 18 1.07 35.11 -6.08
N GLY A 19 1.36 34.26 -5.08
CA GLY A 19 2.29 34.62 -4.00
C GLY A 19 3.72 34.76 -4.51
N THR A 20 4.30 35.97 -4.45
CA THR A 20 5.69 36.25 -4.83
C THR A 20 6.74 35.70 -3.85
N GLY A 21 6.35 34.78 -2.97
CA GLY A 21 7.29 34.04 -2.15
C GLY A 21 7.97 33.03 -3.05
N SER A 22 9.29 33.11 -3.18
CA SER A 22 10.09 31.97 -3.63
C SER A 22 9.84 30.83 -2.66
N VAL A 23 8.85 30.00 -2.97
CA VAL A 23 8.69 28.68 -2.37
C VAL A 23 9.95 27.95 -2.80
N ASN A 24 10.93 27.91 -1.90
CA ASN A 24 11.87 26.82 -1.91
C ASN A 24 11.00 25.57 -1.83
N MET A 25 10.71 24.97 -2.99
CA MET A 25 10.18 23.63 -3.15
C MET A 25 11.25 22.65 -2.66
N LYS A 26 11.73 22.83 -1.42
CA LYS A 26 12.11 21.69 -0.63
C LYS A 26 10.78 21.01 -0.35
N SER A 27 10.40 20.12 -1.26
CA SER A 27 9.56 18.98 -0.91
C SER A 27 10.03 18.56 0.47
N SER A 28 9.15 18.70 1.48
CA SER A 28 9.48 18.23 2.81
C SER A 28 9.65 16.73 2.68
N THR A 29 10.88 16.29 2.47
CA THR A 29 11.31 14.89 2.57
C THR A 29 11.34 14.44 4.03
N ALA A 30 10.59 15.11 4.91
CA ALA A 30 10.19 14.55 6.18
C ALA A 30 9.26 13.38 5.84
N VAL A 31 9.86 12.23 5.60
CA VAL A 31 9.18 10.95 5.35
C VAL A 31 8.60 10.52 6.69
N GLU A 32 7.43 11.05 7.05
CA GLU A 32 6.54 10.33 7.93
C GLU A 32 5.90 9.20 7.10
N GLY A 33 5.95 7.97 7.63
CA GLY A 33 5.71 6.77 6.83
C GLY A 33 4.31 6.72 6.21
N PRO A 34 4.15 6.13 5.01
CA PRO A 34 2.84 6.00 4.36
C PRO A 34 1.90 5.17 5.25
N SER A 35 0.76 5.73 5.67
CA SER A 35 -0.23 5.03 6.50
C SER A 35 -1.42 4.63 5.68
N THR A 36 -1.36 3.39 5.25
CA THR A 36 -2.48 2.64 4.69
C THR A 36 -2.71 1.45 5.61
N THR A 37 -3.88 0.83 5.52
CA THR A 37 -4.12 -0.49 6.10
C THR A 37 -4.84 -1.38 5.10
N HIS A 38 -4.71 -2.69 5.28
CA HIS A 38 -5.34 -3.68 4.43
C HIS A 38 -6.03 -4.74 5.30
N LEU A 39 -7.28 -5.03 4.98
CA LEU A 39 -8.04 -6.14 5.57
C LEU A 39 -8.47 -7.11 4.47
N THR A 40 -8.47 -8.39 4.80
CA THR A 40 -9.06 -9.45 3.96
C THR A 40 -10.00 -10.30 4.81
N VAL A 41 -11.20 -10.59 4.30
CA VAL A 41 -12.22 -11.40 4.98
C VAL A 41 -12.85 -12.37 3.97
N SER A 42 -13.19 -13.56 4.42
CA SER A 42 -14.06 -14.49 3.69
C SER A 42 -15.09 -15.11 4.64
N ASP A 43 -16.21 -15.57 4.10
CA ASP A 43 -17.27 -16.21 4.88
C ASP A 43 -17.77 -17.54 4.30
N LYS A 44 -18.63 -18.21 5.07
CA LYS A 44 -19.21 -19.52 4.71
C LYS A 44 -20.14 -19.50 3.49
N TRP A 45 -20.58 -18.32 3.04
CA TRP A 45 -21.42 -18.17 1.86
C TRP A 45 -20.60 -17.91 0.60
N GLY A 46 -19.26 -17.87 0.72
CA GLY A 46 -18.35 -17.63 -0.39
C GLY A 46 -18.11 -16.15 -0.69
N ASN A 47 -18.54 -15.23 0.19
CA ASN A 47 -18.18 -13.83 0.02
C ASN A 47 -16.71 -13.63 0.36
N ILE A 48 -16.01 -12.81 -0.44
CA ILE A 48 -14.61 -12.47 -0.24
C ILE A 48 -14.47 -10.95 -0.36
N VAL A 49 -13.81 -10.35 0.62
CA VAL A 49 -13.50 -8.93 0.64
C VAL A 49 -12.00 -8.76 0.77
N SER A 50 -11.37 -8.09 -0.20
CA SER A 50 -10.00 -7.58 -0.11
C SER A 50 -10.10 -6.06 -0.13
N TYR A 51 -9.73 -5.41 0.97
CA TYR A 51 -10.03 -3.99 1.15
C TYR A 51 -8.82 -3.23 1.72
N THR A 52 -8.26 -2.37 0.87
CA THR A 52 -7.21 -1.41 1.23
C THR A 52 -7.84 -0.04 1.42
N PHE A 53 -7.54 0.63 2.53
CA PHE A 53 -8.04 1.97 2.84
C PHE A 53 -6.98 2.79 3.55
N THR A 54 -7.08 4.11 3.43
CA THR A 54 -5.99 5.03 3.73
C THR A 54 -6.52 6.43 4.05
N ILE A 55 -5.71 7.21 4.74
CA ILE A 55 -5.82 8.68 4.82
C ILE A 55 -4.56 9.34 4.24
N GLU A 56 -3.84 8.60 3.40
CA GLU A 56 -2.49 8.83 2.86
C GLU A 56 -1.40 8.69 3.93
N GLN A 57 -1.00 9.79 4.57
CA GLN A 57 0.04 9.79 5.59
C GLN A 57 -0.49 9.39 6.97
N THR A 58 0.43 9.08 7.89
CA THR A 58 0.05 8.86 9.28
C THR A 58 -0.54 10.15 9.83
N GLY A 59 -1.78 10.11 10.33
CA GLY A 59 -2.48 11.33 10.76
C GLY A 59 -3.02 12.19 9.61
N GLY A 60 -2.95 11.73 8.36
CA GLY A 60 -3.50 12.43 7.20
C GLY A 60 -2.97 13.86 7.07
N SER A 61 -3.87 14.82 6.90
CA SER A 61 -3.55 16.26 6.88
C SER A 61 -3.25 16.86 8.26
N ALA A 62 -3.31 16.07 9.34
CA ALA A 62 -3.32 16.51 10.73
C ALA A 62 -4.48 17.45 11.11
N ILE A 63 -5.43 17.69 10.21
CA ILE A 63 -6.62 18.50 10.47
C ILE A 63 -7.71 17.62 11.07
N THR A 64 -8.19 17.99 12.26
CA THR A 64 -9.38 17.38 12.86
C THR A 64 -10.60 18.25 12.59
N VAL A 65 -11.76 17.61 12.39
CA VAL A 65 -13.01 18.35 12.28
C VAL A 65 -13.49 18.73 13.69
N PRO A 66 -13.61 20.03 14.02
CA PRO A 66 -13.93 20.48 15.37
C PRO A 66 -15.23 19.87 15.90
N GLY A 67 -15.17 19.26 17.08
CA GLY A 67 -16.34 18.64 17.73
C GLY A 67 -16.76 17.27 17.18
N HIS A 68 -16.10 16.74 16.14
CA HIS A 68 -16.49 15.48 15.52
C HIS A 68 -15.47 14.33 15.69
N GLY A 69 -14.22 14.63 16.03
CA GLY A 69 -13.25 13.62 16.43
C GLY A 69 -12.67 12.76 15.30
N PHE A 70 -12.87 13.13 14.04
CA PHE A 70 -12.22 12.49 12.89
C PHE A 70 -11.19 13.41 12.22
N ILE A 71 -10.17 12.76 11.64
CA ILE A 71 -9.04 13.40 10.97
C ILE A 71 -9.29 13.38 9.45
N LEU A 72 -8.90 14.45 8.76
CA LEU A 72 -9.02 14.55 7.30
C LEU A 72 -7.77 13.99 6.62
N ASN A 73 -7.96 13.27 5.52
CA ASN A 73 -6.86 12.77 4.68
C ASN A 73 -6.07 13.93 4.04
N ASN A 74 -4.87 13.61 3.57
CA ASN A 74 -4.09 14.47 2.67
C ASN A 74 -3.94 13.86 1.27
N GLU A 75 -4.87 13.02 0.81
CA GLU A 75 -4.74 12.19 -0.39
C GLU A 75 -4.41 13.00 -1.67
N LEU A 76 -4.80 14.27 -1.73
CA LEU A 76 -4.48 15.12 -2.89
C LEU A 76 -2.97 15.35 -3.08
N THR A 77 -2.13 15.04 -2.08
CA THR A 77 -0.66 15.04 -2.23
C THR A 77 -0.14 13.93 -3.13
N ASP A 78 -0.95 12.92 -3.47
CA ASP A 78 -0.61 11.91 -4.47
C ASP A 78 -0.66 12.45 -5.92
N PHE A 79 -1.21 13.65 -6.14
CA PHE A 79 -1.08 14.31 -7.43
C PHE A 79 0.36 14.74 -7.71
N GLU A 80 0.71 14.77 -8.98
CA GLU A 80 1.95 15.37 -9.46
C GLU A 80 1.74 16.89 -9.61
N PRO A 81 2.40 17.76 -8.84
CA PRO A 81 2.14 19.19 -8.85
C PRO A 81 2.48 19.86 -10.20
N VAL A 82 3.32 19.25 -11.04
CA VAL A 82 3.66 19.77 -12.36
C VAL A 82 2.43 19.72 -13.29
N PRO A 83 1.96 20.85 -13.86
CA PRO A 83 0.80 20.87 -14.75
C PRO A 83 1.01 20.10 -16.07
N GLY A 84 -0.09 19.64 -16.66
CA GLY A 84 -0.09 19.01 -18.00
C GLY A 84 0.32 17.52 -18.01
N LEU A 85 0.57 16.91 -16.84
CA LEU A 85 0.85 15.49 -16.70
C LEU A 85 -0.43 14.70 -16.42
N ALA A 86 -0.41 13.40 -16.70
CA ALA A 86 -1.57 12.52 -16.52
C ALA A 86 -2.12 12.56 -15.09
N ASN A 87 -1.24 12.74 -14.09
CA ASN A 87 -1.58 12.83 -12.68
C ASN A 87 -1.49 14.26 -12.12
N SER A 88 -1.58 15.31 -12.94
CA SER A 88 -1.73 16.68 -12.42
C SER A 88 -3.10 16.90 -11.78
N PRO A 89 -3.23 17.81 -10.78
CA PRO A 89 -4.51 18.19 -10.20
C PRO A 89 -5.49 18.74 -11.23
N ASP A 90 -6.78 18.47 -11.06
CA ASP A 90 -7.87 19.07 -11.84
C ASP A 90 -9.19 19.01 -11.04
N GLY A 91 -10.15 19.86 -11.39
CA GLY A 91 -11.45 19.95 -10.72
C GLY A 91 -12.21 18.61 -10.74
N GLY A 92 -12.52 18.06 -9.57
CA GLY A 92 -13.23 16.78 -9.43
C GLY A 92 -12.42 15.54 -9.81
N LYS A 93 -11.14 15.70 -10.17
CA LYS A 93 -10.24 14.59 -10.46
C LYS A 93 -9.80 13.90 -9.17
N ARG A 94 -9.56 12.59 -9.26
CA ARG A 94 -9.00 11.78 -8.17
C ARG A 94 -7.50 11.55 -8.39
N PRO A 95 -6.66 11.64 -7.35
CA PRO A 95 -5.24 11.34 -7.47
C PRO A 95 -5.00 9.86 -7.78
N ARG A 96 -3.89 9.57 -8.45
CA ARG A 96 -3.46 8.20 -8.74
C ARG A 96 -3.05 7.51 -7.45
N SER A 97 -3.78 6.46 -7.08
CA SER A 97 -3.42 5.57 -5.97
C SER A 97 -2.49 4.45 -6.42
N SER A 98 -1.76 3.88 -5.45
CA SER A 98 -0.95 2.66 -5.63
C SER A 98 -1.54 1.46 -4.89
N MET A 99 -2.73 1.60 -4.27
CA MET A 99 -3.41 0.48 -3.62
C MET A 99 -3.64 -0.67 -4.60
N SER A 100 -3.42 -1.90 -4.14
CA SER A 100 -3.59 -3.12 -4.96
C SER A 100 -4.33 -4.24 -4.20
N PRO A 101 -5.55 -4.00 -3.68
CA PRO A 101 -6.37 -5.09 -3.15
C PRO A 101 -6.64 -6.09 -4.27
N THR A 102 -6.29 -7.36 -4.05
CA THR A 102 -6.22 -8.36 -5.12
C THR A 102 -6.93 -9.64 -4.70
N ILE A 103 -7.75 -10.15 -5.60
CA ILE A 103 -8.35 -11.49 -5.51
C ILE A 103 -7.90 -12.25 -6.77
N VAL A 104 -7.29 -13.41 -6.56
CA VAL A 104 -6.79 -14.31 -7.60
C VAL A 104 -7.73 -15.49 -7.71
N THR A 105 -8.08 -15.84 -8.94
CA THR A 105 -9.00 -16.93 -9.27
C THR A 105 -8.38 -17.86 -10.31
N ASP A 106 -8.75 -19.14 -10.27
CA ASP A 106 -8.59 -20.10 -11.36
C ASP A 106 -9.96 -20.55 -11.91
N ASP A 107 -9.98 -21.56 -12.78
CA ASP A 107 -11.21 -22.11 -13.37
C ASP A 107 -12.16 -22.75 -12.32
N LYS A 108 -11.68 -23.03 -11.11
CA LYS A 108 -12.43 -23.67 -10.02
C LYS A 108 -12.90 -22.66 -8.98
N GLY A 109 -12.34 -21.45 -8.97
CA GLY A 109 -12.78 -20.36 -8.11
C GLY A 109 -11.63 -19.54 -7.52
N PRO A 110 -11.87 -18.82 -6.41
CA PRO A 110 -10.84 -18.03 -5.73
C PRO A 110 -9.79 -18.94 -5.10
N ILE A 111 -8.52 -18.61 -5.32
CA ILE A 111 -7.38 -19.34 -4.73
C ILE A 111 -6.61 -18.49 -3.72
N LEU A 112 -6.67 -17.16 -3.86
CA LEU A 112 -5.97 -16.24 -2.98
C LEU A 112 -6.67 -14.87 -2.94
N ALA A 113 -6.71 -14.22 -1.78
CA ALA A 113 -7.10 -12.83 -1.62
C ALA A 113 -6.10 -12.13 -0.69
N LEU A 114 -5.57 -10.97 -1.09
CA LEU A 114 -4.55 -10.27 -0.31
C LEU A 114 -4.42 -8.80 -0.70
N GLY A 115 -3.60 -8.11 0.06
CA GLY A 115 -3.13 -6.76 -0.22
C GLY A 115 -2.18 -6.30 0.87
N SER A 116 -1.69 -5.08 0.73
CA SER A 116 -0.74 -4.50 1.68
C SER A 116 -0.94 -2.98 1.75
N PRO A 117 -0.59 -2.36 2.89
CA PRO A 117 -0.24 -0.95 2.94
C PRO A 117 1.18 -0.69 2.44
N GLY A 118 1.57 0.59 2.31
CA GLY A 118 2.94 0.99 1.92
C GLY A 118 3.05 2.10 0.87
N GLY A 119 1.98 2.83 0.56
CA GLY A 119 1.99 3.83 -0.50
C GLY A 119 2.41 3.22 -1.84
N SER A 120 3.35 3.84 -2.53
CA SER A 120 3.83 3.32 -3.83
C SER A 120 4.53 1.96 -3.80
N THR A 121 4.93 1.44 -2.63
CA THR A 121 5.55 0.10 -2.52
C THR A 121 4.51 -1.02 -2.50
N ILE A 122 3.22 -0.70 -2.34
CA ILE A 122 2.12 -1.68 -2.31
C ILE A 122 2.16 -2.59 -3.54
N ILE A 123 2.35 -2.00 -4.73
CA ILE A 123 2.38 -2.73 -6.00
C ILE A 123 3.47 -3.80 -5.98
N THR A 124 4.70 -3.41 -5.61
CA THR A 124 5.84 -4.35 -5.55
C THR A 124 5.68 -5.38 -4.44
N THR A 125 5.07 -5.01 -3.31
CA THR A 125 4.82 -5.95 -2.20
C THR A 125 3.81 -7.01 -2.62
N VAL A 126 2.67 -6.62 -3.21
CA VAL A 126 1.67 -7.56 -3.71
C VAL A 126 2.25 -8.45 -4.81
N ALA A 127 2.99 -7.86 -5.76
CA ALA A 127 3.64 -8.63 -6.83
C ALA A 127 4.61 -9.69 -6.29
N GLN A 128 5.47 -9.34 -5.31
CA GLN A 128 6.39 -10.32 -4.70
C GLN A 128 5.66 -11.44 -3.96
N ILE A 129 4.58 -11.12 -3.24
CA ILE A 129 3.80 -12.17 -2.55
C ILE A 129 3.16 -13.11 -3.58
N LEU A 130 2.60 -12.56 -4.67
CA LEU A 130 2.01 -13.36 -5.75
C LEU A 130 3.03 -14.27 -6.43
N VAL A 131 4.22 -13.76 -6.78
CA VAL A 131 5.29 -14.57 -7.38
C VAL A 131 5.77 -15.66 -6.41
N ASN A 132 5.96 -15.31 -5.13
CA ASN A 132 6.40 -16.27 -4.13
C ASN A 132 5.38 -17.41 -3.92
N ASP A 133 4.09 -17.08 -3.86
CA ASP A 133 3.01 -18.05 -3.66
C ASP A 133 2.73 -18.88 -4.93
N LEU A 134 2.52 -18.22 -6.07
CA LEU A 134 2.08 -18.86 -7.31
C LEU A 134 3.22 -19.50 -8.11
N ASP A 135 4.38 -18.85 -8.21
CA ASP A 135 5.49 -19.34 -9.04
C ASP A 135 6.52 -20.15 -8.24
N PHE A 136 6.82 -19.73 -7.02
CA PHE A 136 7.79 -20.42 -6.16
C PHE A 136 7.15 -21.41 -5.17
N GLY A 137 5.83 -21.52 -5.16
CA GLY A 137 5.10 -22.52 -4.36
C GLY A 137 5.25 -22.34 -2.86
N MET A 138 5.55 -21.12 -2.39
CA MET A 138 5.54 -20.81 -0.96
C MET A 138 4.10 -20.83 -0.44
N THR A 139 3.90 -21.18 0.83
CA THR A 139 2.61 -20.95 1.48
C THR A 139 2.39 -19.45 1.68
N LEU A 140 1.14 -18.98 1.76
CA LEU A 140 0.84 -17.57 1.97
C LEU A 140 1.58 -16.94 3.18
N PRO A 141 1.65 -17.57 4.37
CA PRO A 141 2.46 -17.05 5.47
C PRO A 141 3.95 -16.90 5.13
N GLN A 142 4.53 -17.85 4.40
CA GLN A 142 5.93 -17.78 3.96
C GLN A 142 6.13 -16.66 2.94
N ALA A 143 5.23 -16.54 1.95
CA ALA A 143 5.26 -15.50 0.94
C ALA A 143 5.13 -14.09 1.54
N ILE A 144 4.27 -13.92 2.56
CA ILE A 144 4.17 -12.68 3.34
C ILE A 144 5.46 -12.44 4.14
N ALA A 145 6.01 -13.44 4.81
CA ALA A 145 7.22 -13.27 5.63
C ALA A 145 8.51 -13.02 4.82
N ALA A 146 8.54 -13.42 3.54
CA ALA A 146 9.71 -13.32 2.69
C ALA A 146 10.29 -11.89 2.66
N PRO A 147 11.64 -11.73 2.67
CA PRO A 147 12.29 -10.42 2.56
C PRO A 147 11.97 -9.72 1.24
N ARG A 148 11.77 -8.40 1.27
CA ARG A 148 11.30 -7.62 0.11
C ARG A 148 12.33 -6.62 -0.39
N ALA A 149 12.28 -6.37 -1.70
CA ALA A 149 12.91 -5.24 -2.36
C ALA A 149 11.88 -4.52 -3.26
N SER A 150 11.98 -3.21 -3.40
CA SER A 150 11.05 -2.36 -4.14
C SER A 150 11.82 -1.46 -5.10
N GLN A 151 11.97 -1.92 -6.34
CA GLN A 151 12.51 -1.11 -7.44
C GLN A 151 11.34 -0.41 -8.14
N ARG A 152 11.34 0.92 -8.15
CA ARG A 152 10.28 1.78 -8.70
C ARG A 152 10.78 2.64 -9.87
N ASN A 153 11.74 2.10 -10.63
CA ASN A 153 12.49 2.79 -11.67
C ASN A 153 13.28 4.00 -11.16
N THR A 154 13.89 3.84 -9.98
CA THR A 154 14.77 4.82 -9.34
C THR A 154 16.23 4.37 -9.40
N ALA A 155 17.17 5.32 -9.25
CA ALA A 155 18.61 5.03 -9.30
C ALA A 155 19.06 3.97 -8.28
N THR A 156 18.37 3.86 -7.14
CA THR A 156 18.56 2.80 -6.16
C THR A 156 17.26 2.05 -5.92
N THR A 157 17.38 0.76 -5.57
CA THR A 157 16.26 -0.09 -5.12
C THR A 157 16.14 0.00 -3.60
N SER A 158 14.97 0.32 -3.06
CA SER A 158 14.74 0.20 -1.62
C SER A 158 14.64 -1.27 -1.23
N ALA A 159 15.36 -1.72 -0.21
CA ALA A 159 15.33 -3.13 0.20
C ALA A 159 15.45 -3.30 1.70
N GLU A 160 14.85 -4.37 2.21
CA GLU A 160 14.91 -4.70 3.64
C GLU A 160 16.27 -5.30 4.01
N PRO A 161 16.75 -5.13 5.26
CA PRO A 161 18.01 -5.71 5.70
C PRO A 161 18.11 -7.22 5.45
N ALA A 162 17.02 -7.95 5.64
CA ALA A 162 16.96 -9.39 5.40
C ALA A 162 17.16 -9.73 3.91
N PHE A 163 16.66 -8.91 2.98
CA PHE A 163 16.91 -9.08 1.54
C PHE A 163 18.37 -8.75 1.21
N LEU A 164 18.91 -7.66 1.75
CA LEU A 164 20.30 -7.26 1.52
C LEU A 164 21.32 -8.29 2.02
N SER A 165 20.91 -9.13 2.97
CA SER A 165 21.76 -10.17 3.54
C SER A 165 21.78 -11.46 2.69
N THR A 166 20.97 -11.56 1.64
CA THR A 166 20.92 -12.77 0.81
C THR A 166 22.06 -12.82 -0.21
N PRO A 167 22.47 -14.02 -0.65
CA PRO A 167 23.44 -14.18 -1.74
C PRO A 167 22.98 -13.49 -3.03
N GLU A 168 21.69 -13.49 -3.33
CA GLU A 168 21.12 -12.88 -4.52
C GLU A 168 21.34 -11.36 -4.53
N ALA A 169 21.12 -10.68 -3.40
CA ALA A 169 21.37 -9.25 -3.30
C ALA A 169 22.87 -8.93 -3.53
N GLN A 170 23.76 -9.73 -2.96
CA GLN A 170 25.21 -9.58 -3.16
C GLN A 170 25.61 -9.80 -4.63
N LEU A 171 25.04 -10.82 -5.29
CA LEU A 171 25.26 -11.08 -6.71
C LEU A 171 24.74 -9.93 -7.59
N LEU A 172 23.55 -9.41 -7.30
CA LEU A 172 22.97 -8.27 -8.01
C LEU A 172 23.86 -7.02 -7.91
N GLN A 173 24.46 -6.76 -6.74
CA GLN A 173 25.42 -5.66 -6.56
C GLN A 173 26.73 -5.92 -7.31
N ALA A 174 27.33 -7.08 -7.07
CA ALA A 174 28.69 -7.36 -7.53
C ALA A 174 28.79 -7.61 -9.04
N GLN A 175 27.75 -8.20 -9.65
CA GLN A 175 27.80 -8.66 -11.05
C GLN A 175 26.87 -7.90 -11.99
N HIS A 176 25.84 -7.24 -11.45
CA HIS A 176 24.79 -6.61 -12.26
C HIS A 176 24.63 -5.10 -11.98
N GLY A 177 25.45 -4.54 -11.09
CA GLY A 177 25.51 -3.08 -10.86
C GLY A 177 24.29 -2.52 -10.12
N HIS A 178 23.44 -3.37 -9.54
CA HIS A 178 22.31 -2.87 -8.74
C HIS A 178 22.81 -2.13 -7.51
N SER A 179 22.21 -0.98 -7.25
CA SER A 179 22.45 -0.19 -6.04
C SER A 179 21.21 -0.25 -5.15
N PHE A 180 21.42 -0.44 -3.85
CA PHE A 180 20.33 -0.56 -2.89
C PHE A 180 20.37 0.53 -1.83
N THR A 181 19.20 0.92 -1.36
CA THR A 181 19.02 1.75 -0.17
C THR A 181 18.28 0.92 0.87
N SER A 182 18.88 0.74 2.04
CA SER A 182 18.23 0.00 3.12
C SER A 182 17.00 0.76 3.63
N THR A 183 15.88 0.07 3.76
CA THR A 183 14.66 0.55 4.43
C THR A 183 14.27 -0.44 5.52
N PRO A 184 13.85 -0.02 6.72
CA PRO A 184 13.59 -0.94 7.83
C PRO A 184 12.56 -2.02 7.49
N GLU A 185 11.49 -1.64 6.80
CA GLU A 185 10.38 -2.51 6.45
C GLU A 185 9.67 -2.05 5.16
N LEU A 186 9.06 -2.98 4.45
CA LEU A 186 8.26 -2.74 3.25
C LEU A 186 6.89 -3.40 3.36
N GLY A 187 5.84 -2.62 3.62
CA GLY A 187 4.46 -3.11 3.69
C GLY A 187 4.13 -3.90 4.95
N ALA A 188 2.87 -4.33 5.05
CA ALA A 188 2.36 -5.14 6.15
C ALA A 188 1.11 -5.89 5.68
N ALA A 189 1.33 -6.93 4.88
CA ALA A 189 0.27 -7.60 4.13
C ALA A 189 -0.66 -8.43 5.02
N THR A 190 -1.90 -8.56 4.61
CA THR A 190 -2.85 -9.57 5.12
C THR A 190 -3.48 -10.28 3.94
N GLY A 191 -3.91 -11.53 4.14
CA GLY A 191 -4.55 -12.30 3.09
C GLY A 191 -5.16 -13.62 3.56
N ILE A 192 -5.86 -14.27 2.63
CA ILE A 192 -6.50 -15.57 2.80
C ILE A 192 -6.17 -16.41 1.56
N ALA A 193 -5.57 -17.58 1.79
CA ALA A 193 -5.44 -18.63 0.77
C ALA A 193 -6.61 -19.62 0.90
N PHE A 194 -7.19 -20.02 -0.23
CA PHE A 194 -8.28 -20.98 -0.29
C PHE A 194 -7.71 -22.36 -0.65
N LEU A 195 -7.87 -23.32 0.26
CA LEU A 195 -7.20 -24.60 0.19
C LEU A 195 -8.15 -25.71 -0.30
N PRO A 196 -7.62 -26.82 -0.84
CA PRO A 196 -8.41 -28.00 -1.16
C PRO A 196 -9.23 -28.49 0.04
N GLY A 197 -10.45 -28.97 -0.22
CA GLY A 197 -11.36 -29.42 0.83
C GLY A 197 -12.21 -28.30 1.45
N GLY A 198 -12.15 -27.08 0.91
CA GLY A 198 -12.99 -25.95 1.33
C GLY A 198 -12.52 -25.28 2.61
N THR A 199 -11.26 -25.51 3.01
CA THR A 199 -10.62 -24.83 4.14
C THR A 199 -9.91 -23.57 3.67
N VAL A 200 -9.58 -22.69 4.60
CA VAL A 200 -8.86 -21.44 4.32
C VAL A 200 -7.66 -21.30 5.25
N GLN A 201 -6.62 -20.63 4.76
CA GLN A 201 -5.48 -20.21 5.55
C GLN A 201 -5.45 -18.68 5.58
N ALA A 202 -5.87 -18.11 6.71
CA ALA A 202 -5.72 -16.68 6.97
C ALA A 202 -4.28 -16.40 7.43
N ALA A 203 -3.67 -15.37 6.87
CA ALA A 203 -2.31 -14.96 7.19
C ALA A 203 -2.20 -13.45 7.30
N ALA A 204 -1.34 -13.00 8.20
CA ALA A 204 -1.00 -11.59 8.38
C ALA A 204 0.51 -11.44 8.54
N GLU A 205 0.98 -10.24 8.25
CA GLU A 205 2.37 -9.83 8.45
C GLU A 205 2.87 -10.21 9.86
N PRO A 206 3.96 -11.00 9.99
CA PRO A 206 4.41 -11.47 11.30
C PRO A 206 5.17 -10.42 12.13
N VAL A 207 5.86 -9.46 11.49
CA VAL A 207 6.82 -8.57 12.18
C VAL A 207 6.71 -7.10 11.80
N ARG A 208 6.61 -6.78 10.50
CA ARG A 208 6.60 -5.38 10.03
C ARG A 208 5.41 -4.63 10.66
N ARG A 209 5.60 -3.36 11.01
CA ARG A 209 4.63 -2.51 11.73
C ARG A 209 4.13 -3.05 13.07
N GLY A 210 4.92 -3.93 13.72
CA GLY A 210 4.51 -4.58 14.97
C GLY A 210 3.66 -5.83 14.78
N GLY A 211 3.56 -6.33 13.54
CA GLY A 211 2.80 -7.52 13.17
C GLY A 211 1.32 -7.23 12.90
N GLY A 212 0.64 -8.23 12.37
CA GLY A 212 -0.78 -8.24 12.10
C GLY A 212 -1.48 -9.40 12.81
N SER A 213 -2.79 -9.50 12.60
CA SER A 213 -3.61 -10.58 13.14
C SER A 213 -4.39 -11.26 12.04
N ALA A 214 -4.40 -12.58 12.06
CA ALA A 214 -5.19 -13.42 11.19
C ALA A 214 -5.76 -14.57 12.01
N LEU A 215 -7.05 -14.84 11.84
CA LEU A 215 -7.79 -15.84 12.61
C LEU A 215 -8.79 -16.54 11.68
N VAL A 216 -9.09 -17.79 12.00
CA VAL A 216 -10.18 -18.56 11.40
C VAL A 216 -11.14 -18.92 12.52
N GLU A 217 -12.45 -18.72 12.31
CA GLU A 217 -13.48 -18.95 13.33
C GLU A 217 -13.53 -20.42 13.79
N ASN A 218 -13.38 -21.35 12.84
CA ASN A 218 -13.37 -22.80 13.08
C ASN A 218 -12.05 -23.41 12.60
N PRO A 219 -10.98 -23.39 13.41
CA PRO A 219 -9.69 -23.96 13.04
C PRO A 219 -9.78 -25.48 12.85
N VAL A 220 -9.12 -26.00 11.81
CA VAL A 220 -8.89 -27.44 11.68
C VAL A 220 -7.79 -27.84 12.69
N PRO A 221 -7.94 -28.98 13.40
CA PRO A 221 -6.94 -29.47 14.35
C PRO A 221 -5.55 -29.68 13.77
#